data_AF-A0A1F9G3U2-F1
#
_entry.id   AF-A0A1F9G3U2-F1
#
_cell.length_a   1.000
_cell.length_b   1.000
_cell.length_c   1.000
_cell.angle_alpha   90.00
_cell.angle_beta   90.00
_cell.angle_gamma   90.00
#
_symmetry.space_group_name_H-M   'P 1'
#
loop_
_entity.id
_entity.type
_entity.pdbx_description
1 polymer ?
#
loop_
_entity_poly.entity_id
_entity_poly.type
_entity_poly.pdbx_seq_one_letter_code
_entity_poly.pdbx_strand_id
1 'polypeptide(L)' 'MRTTLDLDDALLEAARAVAAQSKRSLGAVISEWARRGLSPRGDGAGRRKGRIPTFDVPPDAAPLNPARIKELVDDEGLAR' A
#
# COMPACT_ATOMS: atom_id res chain seq x y z
N MET A 1 11.36 -7.95 -5.57
CA MET A 1 12.73 -7.43 -5.39
C MET A 1 13.29 -7.93 -4.07
N ARG A 2 14.62 -8.01 -3.92
CA ARG A 2 15.29 -8.26 -2.63
C ARG A 2 15.81 -6.92 -2.12
N THR A 3 15.41 -6.55 -0.91
CA THR A 3 15.74 -5.27 -0.29
C THR A 3 16.08 -5.54 1.17
N THR A 4 17.07 -4.83 1.70
CA THR A 4 17.36 -4.84 3.14
C THR A 4 16.55 -3.73 3.79
N LEU A 5 15.78 -4.07 4.82
CA LEU A 5 14.92 -3.15 5.56
C LEU A 5 15.26 -3.29 7.05
N ASP A 6 15.26 -2.16 7.75
CA ASP A 6 15.25 -2.15 9.21
C ASP A 6 13.82 -2.42 9.69
N LEU A 7 13.64 -3.38 10.60
CA LEU A 7 12.35 -3.84 11.09
C LEU A 7 12.43 -4.00 12.60
N ASP A 8 11.37 -3.60 13.29
CA ASP A 8 11.19 -3.88 14.71
C ASP A 8 11.21 -5.39 14.98
N ASP A 9 11.91 -5.80 16.04
CA ASP A 9 12.09 -7.22 16.39
C ASP A 9 10.76 -7.93 16.63
N ALA A 10 9.78 -7.26 17.25
CA ALA A 10 8.46 -7.86 17.49
C ALA A 10 7.71 -8.10 16.19
N LEU A 11 7.87 -7.22 15.20
CA LEU A 11 7.28 -7.41 13.87
C LEU A 11 7.92 -8.58 13.14
N LEU A 12 9.24 -8.74 13.24
CA LEU A 12 9.97 -9.85 12.64
C LEU A 12 9.51 -11.20 13.21
N GLU A 13 9.41 -11.30 14.54
CA GLU A 13 8.95 -12.53 15.21
C GLU A 13 7.50 -12.88 14.86
N ALA A 14 6.61 -11.88 14.84
CA ALA A 14 5.23 -12.07 14.38
C ALA A 14 5.18 -12.59 12.93
N ALA A 15 5.99 -12.01 12.04
CA ALA A 15 6.03 -12.41 10.64
C ALA A 15 6.57 -13.84 10.46
N ARG A 16 7.57 -14.24 11.27
CA ARG A 16 8.09 -15.62 11.30
C ARG A 16 7.02 -16.63 11.73
N ALA A 17 6.28 -16.34 12.80
CA ALA A 17 5.21 -17.20 13.28
C ALA A 17 4.14 -17.42 12.20
N VAL A 18 3.70 -16.35 11.55
CA VAL A 18 2.70 -16.42 10.47
C VAL A 18 3.25 -17.11 9.23
N ALA A 19 4.50 -16.86 8.85
CA ALA A 19 5.15 -17.53 7.73
C ALA A 19 5.24 -19.05 7.94
N ALA A 20 5.62 -19.49 9.13
CA ALA A 20 5.69 -20.90 9.50
C ALA A 20 4.30 -21.57 9.45
N GLN A 21 3.28 -20.93 10.04
CA GLN A 21 1.92 -21.46 10.06
C GLN A 21 1.29 -21.52 8.65
N SER A 22 1.53 -20.51 7.82
CA SER A 22 0.96 -20.41 6.47
C SER A 22 1.79 -21.08 5.37
N LYS A 23 2.96 -21.66 5.70
CA LYS A 23 3.93 -22.22 4.74
C LYS A 23 4.31 -21.26 3.61
N ARG A 24 4.46 -19.97 3.94
CA ARG A 24 4.84 -18.90 3.00
C ARG A 24 6.22 -18.34 3.36
N SER A 25 6.88 -17.71 2.40
CA SER A 25 8.14 -17.03 2.70
C SER A 25 7.92 -15.81 3.58
N LEU A 26 8.89 -15.52 4.46
CA LEU A 26 8.86 -14.35 5.34
C LEU A 26 8.62 -13.05 4.55
N GLY A 27 9.33 -12.87 3.44
CA GLY A 27 9.16 -11.70 2.57
C GLY A 27 7.77 -11.60 1.94
N ALA A 28 7.09 -12.72 1.67
CA ALA A 28 5.72 -12.70 1.14
C ALA A 28 4.70 -12.25 2.20
N VAL A 29 4.88 -12.66 3.45
CA VAL A 29 4.05 -12.24 4.59
C VAL A 29 4.25 -10.74 4.87
N ILE A 30 5.50 -10.28 4.98
CA ILE A 30 5.80 -8.86 5.20
C ILE A 30 5.28 -7.99 4.05
N SER A 31 5.48 -8.42 2.79
CA SER A 31 4.96 -7.70 1.63
C SER A 31 3.42 -7.57 1.66
N GLU A 32 2.72 -8.60 2.11
CA GLU A 32 1.27 -8.56 2.25
C GLU A 32 0.84 -7.60 3.37
N TRP A 33 1.49 -7.65 4.52
CA TRP A 33 1.20 -6.72 5.61
C TRP A 33 1.46 -5.27 5.20
N ALA A 34 2.55 -5.01 4.50
CA ALA A 34 2.85 -3.69 3.93
C ALA A 34 1.74 -3.23 2.97
N ARG A 35 1.30 -4.09 2.03
CA ARG A 35 0.18 -3.77 1.13
C ARG A 35 -1.11 -3.47 1.89
N ARG A 36 -1.46 -4.26 2.91
CA ARG A 36 -2.63 -4.01 3.75
C ARG A 36 -2.52 -2.71 4.54
N GLY A 37 -1.31 -2.35 4.98
CA GLY A 37 -1.04 -1.10 5.69
C GLY A 37 -1.12 0.14 4.79
N LEU A 38 -0.75 -0.01 3.50
CA LEU A 38 -0.87 1.04 2.47
C LEU A 38 -2.26 1.13 1.86
N SER A 39 -3.07 0.06 1.97
CA SER A 39 -4.46 0.09 1.53
C SER A 39 -5.19 1.16 2.32
N PRO A 40 -6.01 2.00 1.67
CA PRO A 40 -6.85 2.95 2.38
C PRO A 40 -7.62 2.19 3.46
N ARG A 41 -7.37 2.51 4.73
CA ARG A 41 -8.22 2.01 5.80
C ARG A 41 -9.60 2.53 5.44
N GLY A 42 -10.54 1.65 5.18
CA GLY A 42 -11.91 2.05 4.88
C GLY A 42 -12.55 2.64 6.13
N ASP A 43 -12.16 3.84 6.55
CA ASP A 43 -13.00 4.68 7.39
C ASP A 43 -14.16 5.16 6.53
N GLY A 44 -15.13 4.27 6.30
CA GLY A 44 -16.48 4.68 5.96
C GLY A 44 -16.58 5.74 4.86
N ALA A 45 -15.75 5.66 3.81
CA ALA A 45 -16.14 6.18 2.51
C ALA A 45 -17.18 5.25 1.86
N GLY A 46 -17.96 4.52 2.67
CA GLY A 46 -19.34 4.27 2.33
C GLY A 46 -19.95 5.63 2.07
N ARG A 47 -19.94 6.05 0.80
CA ARG A 47 -20.73 7.15 0.29
C ARG A 47 -20.73 8.29 1.31
N ARG A 48 -19.57 8.89 1.61
CA ARG A 48 -19.61 10.21 2.27
C ARG A 48 -20.56 10.97 1.37
N LYS A 49 -21.70 11.39 1.93
CA LYS A 49 -22.67 12.28 1.31
C LYS A 49 -22.00 13.66 1.19
N GLY A 50 -20.79 13.68 0.64
CA GLY A 50 -20.02 14.85 0.31
C GLY A 50 -20.62 15.40 -0.96
N ARG A 51 -20.64 16.73 -1.05
CA ARG A 51 -21.16 17.48 -2.19
C ARG A 51 -20.32 17.32 -3.47
N ILE A 52 -19.25 16.51 -3.44
CA ILE A 52 -18.28 16.34 -4.53
C ILE A 52 -18.34 14.89 -4.98
N PRO A 53 -18.54 14.62 -6.29
CA PRO A 53 -18.50 13.27 -6.83
C PRO A 53 -17.16 12.59 -6.54
N THR A 54 -17.23 11.34 -6.08
CA THR A 54 -16.07 10.45 -5.89
C THR A 54 -16.17 9.26 -6.82
N PHE A 55 -15.04 8.64 -7.13
CA PHE A 55 -14.96 7.40 -7.91
C PHE A 55 -14.35 6.28 -7.08
N ASP A 56 -14.70 5.05 -7.41
CA ASP A 56 -14.11 3.87 -6.79
C ASP A 56 -12.70 3.64 -7.33
N VAL A 57 -11.75 3.39 -6.43
CA VAL A 57 -10.37 3.05 -6.78
C VAL A 57 -10.21 1.54 -6.68
N PRO A 58 -9.73 0.85 -7.74
CA PRO A 58 -9.45 -0.58 -7.67
C PRO A 58 -8.49 -0.93 -6.53
N PRO A 59 -8.69 -2.06 -5.84
CA PRO A 59 -7.84 -2.47 -4.71
C PRO A 59 -6.38 -2.75 -5.10
N ASP A 60 -6.13 -2.98 -6.38
CA ASP A 60 -4.83 -3.22 -7.00
C ASP A 60 -4.25 -1.98 -7.69
N ALA A 61 -4.90 -0.81 -7.56
CA ALA A 61 -4.38 0.43 -8.13
C ALA A 61 -2.99 0.75 -7.57
N ALA A 62 -2.08 1.15 -8.48
CA ALA A 62 -0.74 1.55 -8.08
C ALA A 62 -0.81 2.75 -7.12
N PRO A 63 -0.05 2.73 -6.01
CA PRO A 63 -0.06 3.83 -5.06
C PRO A 63 0.46 5.11 -5.71
N LEU A 64 -0.28 6.20 -5.55
CA LEU A 64 0.17 7.54 -5.93
C LEU A 64 1.11 8.07 -4.85
N ASN A 65 2.38 8.22 -5.19
CA ASN A 65 3.38 8.88 -4.36
C ASN A 65 3.84 10.19 -5.03
N PRO A 66 4.50 11.12 -4.30
CA PRO A 66 4.91 12.41 -4.86
C PRO A 66 5.80 12.30 -6.11
N ALA A 67 6.67 11.29 -6.19
CA ALA A 67 7.50 11.06 -7.37
C ALA A 67 6.64 10.68 -8.59
N ARG A 68 5.68 9.78 -8.40
CA ARG A 68 4.75 9.36 -9.45
C ARG A 68 3.82 10.50 -9.91
N ILE A 69 3.40 11.35 -8.98
CA ILE A 69 2.61 12.54 -9.32
C ILE A 69 3.43 13.48 -10.20
N LYS A 70 4.70 13.70 -9.85
CA LYS A 70 5.60 14.53 -10.65
C LYS A 70 5.78 13.97 -12.06
N GLU A 71 6.06 12.67 -12.20
CA GLU A 71 6.16 12.00 -13.51
C GLU A 71 4.89 12.23 -14.35
N LEU A 72 3.70 12.03 -13.77
CA LEU A 72 2.43 12.21 -14.49
C LEU A 72 2.19 13.67 -14.91
N VAL A 73 2.55 14.63 -14.05
CA VAL A 73 2.43 16.07 -14.37
C VAL A 73 3.37 16.48 -15.50
N ASP A 74 4.60 15.93 -15.49
CA ASP A 74 5.59 16.17 -16.53
C ASP A 74 5.15 15.52 -17.86
N ASP A 75 4.69 14.27 -17.83
CA ASP A 75 4.21 13.51 -19.00
C ASP A 75 2.98 14.17 -19.66
N GLU A 76 2.05 14.72 -18.88
CA GLU A 76 0.85 15.40 -19.39
C GLU A 76 1.09 16.88 -19.74
N GLY A 77 2.32 17.40 -19.55
CA GLY A 77 2.63 18.81 -19.81
C GLY A 77 1.87 19.78 -18.90
N LEU A 78 1.48 19.33 -17.71
CA LEU A 78 0.75 20.10 -16.71
C LEU A 78 1.67 20.88 -15.76
N ALA A 79 2.99 20.71 -15.91
CA ALA A 79 3.99 21.52 -15.23
C ALA A 79 3.85 22.99 -15.69
N ARG A 80 3.34 23.84 -14.80
CA ARG A 80 3.23 25.29 -14.99
C ARG A 80 4.48 26.03 -14.53
#